data_AF-A0A7W2RBL8-F1
#
_entry.id   AF-A0A7W2RBL8-F1
#
_cell.length_a   1.000
_cell.length_b   1.000
_cell.length_c   1.000
_cell.angle_alpha   90.00
_cell.angle_beta   90.00
_cell.angle_gamma   90.00
#
_symmetry.space_group_name_H-M   'P 1'
#
loop_
_entity.id
_entity.type
_entity.pdbx_description
1 polymer ?
#
loop_
_entity_poly.entity_id
_entity_poly.type
_entity_poly.pdbx_seq_one_letter_code
_entity_poly.pdbx_strand_id
1 'polypeptide(L)'
;MPNKFFRSLSESSYSNDLKHHKTTKRAPSNVPYVVDNIWEWLRPDNMPTRRLTVCASPFKELALKYATSNDLLCSIRFAGQANVVQISQYQDAKLHPDVKKLPRLITKYLGQNWLDSALENKQLCGQLFIPLLSSDEISTVLSTPELLDLKQQLINTSTFWQDVSHVTNDYQLTDGELFFYADDGYYLDIEDK
;
A
#
# COMPACT_ATOMS: atom_id res chain seq x y z
N MET A 1 -7.14 8.97 -25.32
CA MET A 1 -6.25 9.96 -24.66
C MET A 1 -5.43 9.19 -23.65
N PRO A 2 -4.16 9.56 -23.39
CA PRO A 2 -3.39 8.93 -22.33
C PRO A 2 -4.10 9.11 -20.99
N ASN A 3 -4.06 8.08 -20.14
CA ASN A 3 -4.63 8.13 -18.80
C ASN A 3 -3.95 9.26 -18.00
N LYS A 4 -4.75 10.17 -17.44
CA LYS A 4 -4.28 11.30 -16.62
C LYS A 4 -4.53 10.97 -15.16
N PHE A 5 -3.53 11.14 -14.31
CA PHE A 5 -3.61 10.85 -12.89
C PHE A 5 -3.46 12.11 -12.07
N PHE A 6 -4.09 12.13 -10.90
CA PHE A 6 -4.19 13.30 -10.06
C PHE A 6 -3.70 13.02 -8.65
N ARG A 7 -3.15 14.03 -8.00
CA ARG A 7 -2.76 13.97 -6.60
C ARG A 7 -3.01 15.33 -5.97
N SER A 8 -3.56 15.32 -4.76
CA SER A 8 -3.61 16.52 -3.94
C SER A 8 -2.54 16.48 -2.84
N LEU A 9 -1.95 17.64 -2.56
CA LEU A 9 -0.83 17.81 -1.64
C LEU A 9 -0.82 19.23 -1.04
N SER A 10 -0.02 19.40 0.02
CA SER A 10 0.25 20.72 0.60
C SER A 10 1.13 21.57 -0.30
N GLU A 11 0.99 22.89 -0.20
CA GLU A 11 1.89 23.84 -0.90
C GLU A 11 3.35 23.61 -0.53
N SER A 12 3.64 23.32 0.74
CA SER A 12 4.99 23.02 1.22
C SER A 12 5.62 21.76 0.61
N SER A 13 4.80 20.84 0.09
CA SER A 13 5.26 19.62 -0.57
C SER A 13 5.40 19.77 -2.08
N TYR A 14 5.02 20.93 -2.63
CA TYR A 14 5.06 21.21 -4.06
C TYR A 14 6.45 21.67 -4.52
N SER A 15 6.82 21.25 -5.72
CA SER A 15 7.94 21.81 -6.48
C SER A 15 7.65 21.62 -7.97
N ASN A 16 8.10 22.56 -8.80
CA ASN A 16 8.12 22.46 -10.26
C ASN A 16 9.21 21.51 -10.79
N ASP A 17 10.13 21.10 -9.93
CA ASP A 17 11.26 20.26 -10.32
C ASP A 17 10.82 18.82 -10.61
N LEU A 18 11.67 18.10 -11.36
CA LEU A 18 11.52 16.66 -11.54
C LEU A 18 11.55 15.96 -10.18
N LYS A 19 10.48 15.24 -9.86
CA LYS A 19 10.39 14.43 -8.64
C LYS A 19 10.85 13.01 -8.93
N HIS A 20 11.72 12.52 -8.06
CA HIS A 20 12.12 11.12 -8.04
C HIS A 20 11.37 10.35 -6.95
N HIS A 21 11.37 9.03 -7.07
CA HIS A 21 10.84 8.16 -6.04
C HIS A 21 11.55 8.41 -4.70
N LYS A 22 10.85 8.13 -3.60
CA LYS A 22 11.43 8.27 -2.27
C LYS A 22 12.45 7.18 -2.03
N THR A 23 13.58 7.54 -1.42
CA THR A 23 14.60 6.59 -0.94
C THR A 23 14.26 6.05 0.46
N THR A 24 13.37 6.72 1.19
CA THR A 24 12.94 6.36 2.53
C THR A 24 11.57 5.68 2.51
N LYS A 25 11.47 4.54 3.21
CA LYS A 25 10.20 3.82 3.39
C LYS A 25 9.23 4.66 4.21
N ARG A 26 7.98 4.75 3.76
CA ARG A 26 6.88 5.37 4.50
C ARG A 26 6.03 4.30 5.17
N ALA A 27 5.83 4.42 6.48
CA ALA A 27 4.82 3.62 7.17
C ALA A 27 3.41 3.93 6.64
N PRO A 28 2.52 2.94 6.53
CA PRO A 28 1.14 3.21 6.14
C PRO A 28 0.47 4.11 7.20
N SER A 29 -0.34 5.06 6.76
CA SER A 29 -1.03 6.00 7.65
C SER A 29 -2.46 5.57 8.02
N ASN A 30 -3.10 4.75 7.17
CA ASN A 30 -4.50 4.38 7.24
C ASN A 30 -4.74 2.86 7.11
N VAL A 31 -3.67 2.07 7.04
CA VAL A 31 -3.70 0.60 6.98
C VAL A 31 -2.91 0.07 8.18
N PRO A 32 -3.40 -0.94 8.93
CA PRO A 32 -2.66 -1.53 10.03
C PRO A 32 -1.30 -2.07 9.58
N TYR A 33 -0.26 -1.88 10.40
CA TYR A 33 1.10 -2.30 10.04
C TYR A 33 1.22 -3.78 9.69
N VAL A 34 0.53 -4.65 10.45
CA VAL A 34 0.51 -6.09 10.16
C VAL A 34 -0.08 -6.39 8.78
N VAL A 35 -1.07 -5.62 8.32
CA VAL A 35 -1.71 -5.79 7.02
C VAL A 35 -0.76 -5.34 5.90
N ASP A 36 -0.15 -4.15 6.05
CA ASP A 36 0.86 -3.65 5.10
C ASP A 36 2.08 -4.59 5.01
N ASN A 37 2.54 -5.11 6.15
CA ASN A 37 3.58 -6.14 6.22
C ASN A 37 3.21 -7.37 5.38
N ILE A 38 2.03 -7.94 5.61
CA ILE A 38 1.58 -9.13 4.87
C ILE A 38 1.44 -8.84 3.37
N TRP A 39 0.89 -7.68 3.00
CA TRP A 39 0.82 -7.28 1.60
C TRP A 39 2.22 -7.16 0.99
N GLU A 40 3.17 -6.52 1.65
CA GLU A 40 4.53 -6.39 1.11
C GLU A 40 5.31 -7.70 1.08
N TRP A 41 5.03 -8.62 1.99
CA TRP A 41 5.57 -9.98 1.98
C TRP A 41 5.05 -10.81 0.79
N LEU A 42 3.76 -10.69 0.48
CA LEU A 42 3.11 -11.41 -0.61
C LEU A 42 3.16 -10.66 -1.96
N ARG A 43 3.89 -9.55 -2.03
CA ARG A 43 3.96 -8.70 -3.22
C ARG A 43 4.68 -9.43 -4.35
N PRO A 44 4.06 -9.56 -5.54
CA PRO A 44 4.75 -10.03 -6.73
C PRO A 44 5.92 -9.11 -7.12
N ASP A 45 7.02 -9.68 -7.62
CA ASP A 45 8.24 -8.91 -7.93
C ASP A 45 8.02 -7.77 -8.94
N ASN A 46 7.08 -7.94 -9.86
CA ASN A 46 6.73 -6.94 -10.88
C ASN A 46 5.80 -5.82 -10.37
N MET A 47 5.25 -5.95 -9.15
CA MET A 47 4.38 -4.94 -8.56
C MET A 47 5.19 -3.92 -7.75
N PRO A 48 4.85 -2.63 -7.79
CA PRO A 48 5.61 -1.62 -7.06
C PRO A 48 5.34 -1.71 -5.54
N THR A 49 6.33 -1.40 -4.70
CA THR A 49 6.19 -1.42 -3.24
C THR A 49 5.37 -0.24 -2.73
N ARG A 50 4.35 -0.49 -1.91
CA ARG A 50 3.49 0.56 -1.32
C ARG A 50 4.27 1.51 -0.39
N ARG A 51 5.48 1.13 0.02
CA ARG A 51 6.32 1.87 0.99
C ARG A 51 7.21 2.94 0.34
N LEU A 52 7.49 2.83 -0.96
CA LEU A 52 8.29 3.81 -1.71
C LEU A 52 7.49 4.46 -2.85
N THR A 53 6.27 3.97 -3.13
CA THR A 53 5.40 4.51 -4.17
C THR A 53 4.78 5.84 -3.81
N VAL A 54 4.33 6.52 -4.86
CA VAL A 54 3.49 7.71 -4.78
C VAL A 54 2.04 7.29 -5.01
N CYS A 55 1.16 7.54 -4.04
CA CYS A 55 -0.30 7.39 -4.23
C CYS A 55 -0.87 8.53 -5.09
N ALA A 56 -1.87 8.19 -5.90
CA ALA A 56 -2.58 9.08 -6.81
C ALA A 56 -4.04 8.62 -6.95
N SER A 57 -4.82 9.36 -7.74
CA SER A 57 -6.20 9.05 -8.06
C SER A 57 -6.46 9.22 -9.55
N PRO A 58 -7.38 8.42 -10.11
CA PRO A 58 -7.76 8.48 -11.52
C PRO A 58 -8.62 9.71 -11.84
N PHE A 59 -9.29 10.26 -10.83
CA PHE A 59 -10.22 11.39 -10.95
C PHE A 59 -9.89 12.50 -9.95
N LYS A 60 -10.16 13.75 -10.31
CA LYS A 60 -9.86 14.95 -9.50
C LYS A 60 -10.59 14.91 -8.16
N GLU A 61 -11.87 14.57 -8.20
CA GLU A 61 -12.77 14.50 -7.06
C GLU A 61 -12.26 13.49 -6.02
N LEU A 62 -11.72 12.37 -6.49
CA LEU A 62 -11.12 11.36 -5.61
C LEU A 62 -9.78 11.83 -5.03
N ALA A 63 -8.95 12.49 -5.82
CA ALA A 63 -7.68 13.06 -5.34
C ALA A 63 -7.92 14.05 -4.19
N LEU A 64 -8.97 14.86 -4.27
CA LEU A 64 -9.39 15.80 -3.23
C LEU A 64 -10.07 15.09 -2.03
N LYS A 65 -10.90 14.08 -2.29
CA LYS A 65 -11.63 13.36 -1.22
C LYS A 65 -10.69 12.60 -0.28
N TYR A 66 -9.61 12.03 -0.81
CA TYR A 66 -8.71 11.14 -0.06
C TYR A 66 -7.37 11.77 0.33
N ALA A 67 -7.14 13.04 0.02
CA ALA A 67 -5.88 13.69 0.36
C ALA A 67 -5.70 13.91 1.86
N THR A 68 -4.44 13.95 2.28
CA THR A 68 -4.07 14.40 3.62
C THR A 68 -4.06 15.93 3.73
N SER A 69 -3.80 16.62 2.62
CA SER A 69 -3.95 18.06 2.46
C SER A 69 -4.53 18.33 1.07
N ASN A 70 -5.46 19.28 1.02
CA ASN A 70 -6.19 19.69 -0.18
C ASN A 70 -5.79 21.08 -0.66
N ASP A 71 -4.57 21.52 -0.37
CA ASP A 71 -4.12 22.88 -0.68
C ASP A 71 -3.94 23.06 -2.19
N LEU A 72 -3.29 22.09 -2.85
CA LEU A 72 -3.09 22.05 -4.29
C LEU A 72 -3.63 20.76 -4.90
N LEU A 73 -4.24 20.86 -6.07
CA LEU A 73 -4.52 19.73 -6.94
C LEU A 73 -3.51 19.75 -8.08
N CYS A 74 -2.86 18.62 -8.34
CA CYS A 74 -1.93 18.48 -9.44
C CYS A 74 -2.28 17.27 -10.29
N SER A 75 -2.01 17.37 -11.59
CA SER A 75 -1.90 16.20 -12.44
C SER A 75 -0.45 15.71 -12.51
N ILE A 76 -0.31 14.41 -12.81
CA ILE A 76 0.97 13.73 -12.83
C ILE A 76 1.39 13.51 -14.28
N ARG A 77 2.60 13.96 -14.61
CA ARG A 77 3.22 13.73 -15.92
C ARG A 77 4.54 12.99 -15.72
N PHE A 78 4.61 11.75 -16.18
CA PHE A 78 5.83 10.95 -16.11
C PHE A 78 6.89 11.47 -17.08
N ALA A 79 8.14 11.51 -16.64
CA ALA A 79 9.27 11.90 -17.48
C ALA A 79 9.72 10.77 -18.43
N GLY A 80 9.34 9.52 -18.12
CA GLY A 80 9.68 8.34 -18.89
C GLY A 80 8.90 7.11 -18.41
N GLN A 81 9.61 6.03 -18.12
CA GLN A 81 9.02 4.79 -17.64
C GLN A 81 8.43 4.93 -16.24
N ALA A 82 7.21 4.42 -16.08
CA ALA A 82 6.55 4.31 -14.79
C ALA A 82 5.77 3.00 -14.70
N ASN A 83 5.88 2.33 -13.57
CA ASN A 83 5.06 1.20 -13.20
C ASN A 83 3.88 1.70 -12.36
N VAL A 84 2.73 1.84 -13.01
CA VAL A 84 1.49 2.32 -12.38
C VAL A 84 0.56 1.14 -12.18
N VAL A 85 0.00 1.03 -10.98
CA VAL A 85 -1.00 0.02 -10.65
C VAL A 85 -2.21 0.66 -9.97
N GLN A 86 -3.37 0.02 -10.12
CA GLN A 86 -4.63 0.44 -9.51
C GLN A 86 -5.27 -0.68 -8.71
N ILE A 87 -5.86 -0.35 -7.56
CA ILE A 87 -6.78 -1.23 -6.85
C ILE A 87 -8.10 -1.27 -7.62
N SER A 88 -8.48 -2.39 -8.22
CA SER A 88 -9.61 -2.40 -9.17
C SER A 88 -10.98 -2.36 -8.47
N GLN A 89 -11.13 -2.98 -7.30
CA GLN A 89 -12.43 -3.17 -6.63
C GLN A 89 -12.76 -2.17 -5.53
N TYR A 90 -11.79 -1.40 -5.04
CA TYR A 90 -11.95 -0.54 -3.86
C TYR A 90 -11.33 0.84 -4.07
N GLN A 91 -12.02 1.88 -3.61
CA GLN A 91 -11.59 3.28 -3.80
C GLN A 91 -10.29 3.64 -3.06
N ASP A 92 -9.97 2.95 -1.97
CA ASP A 92 -8.81 3.22 -1.11
C ASP A 92 -8.38 1.90 -0.46
N ALA A 93 -7.06 1.68 -0.33
CA ALA A 93 -6.52 0.48 0.30
C ALA A 93 -7.07 0.22 1.71
N LYS A 94 -7.39 1.27 2.49
CA LYS A 94 -7.98 1.12 3.83
C LYS A 94 -9.34 0.42 3.82
N LEU A 95 -10.01 0.42 2.67
CA LEU A 95 -11.32 -0.21 2.48
C LEU A 95 -11.21 -1.68 2.07
N HIS A 96 -10.00 -2.15 1.73
CA HIS A 96 -9.79 -3.53 1.32
C HIS A 96 -10.16 -4.52 2.45
N PRO A 97 -10.85 -5.64 2.18
CA PRO A 97 -11.31 -6.58 3.21
C PRO A 97 -10.19 -7.13 4.10
N ASP A 98 -8.99 -7.31 3.58
CA ASP A 98 -7.80 -7.76 4.34
C ASP A 98 -7.53 -6.90 5.57
N VAL A 99 -7.82 -5.60 5.52
CA VAL A 99 -7.66 -4.66 6.63
C VAL A 99 -8.39 -5.14 7.88
N LYS A 100 -9.51 -5.85 7.72
CA LYS A 100 -10.27 -6.47 8.80
C LYS A 100 -9.99 -7.96 8.94
N LYS A 101 -9.85 -8.68 7.83
CA LYS A 101 -9.72 -10.15 7.82
C LYS A 101 -8.39 -10.61 8.43
N LEU A 102 -7.27 -10.03 8.02
CA LEU A 102 -5.95 -10.51 8.44
C LEU A 102 -5.68 -10.31 9.95
N PRO A 103 -5.96 -9.13 10.55
CA PRO A 103 -5.78 -8.98 12.00
C PRO A 103 -6.67 -9.93 12.81
N ARG A 104 -7.93 -10.13 12.36
CA ARG A 104 -8.85 -11.08 13.00
C ARG A 104 -8.41 -12.53 12.87
N LEU A 105 -7.84 -12.90 11.73
CA LEU A 105 -7.28 -14.22 11.51
C LEU A 105 -6.16 -14.51 12.50
N ILE A 106 -5.21 -13.57 12.64
CA ILE A 106 -4.07 -13.68 13.56
C ILE A 106 -4.57 -13.77 15.01
N THR A 107 -5.43 -12.86 15.46
CA THR A 107 -5.91 -12.88 16.85
C THR A 107 -6.74 -14.13 17.17
N LYS A 108 -7.54 -14.62 16.21
CA LYS A 108 -8.27 -15.88 16.36
C LYS A 108 -7.34 -17.08 16.43
N TYR A 109 -6.30 -17.13 15.60
CA TYR A 109 -5.31 -18.21 15.60
C TYR A 109 -4.57 -18.29 16.93
N LEU A 110 -4.13 -17.15 17.46
CA LEU A 110 -3.39 -17.08 18.72
C LEU A 110 -4.27 -17.34 19.95
N GLY A 111 -5.55 -16.99 19.87
CA GLY A 111 -6.53 -17.25 20.92
C GLY A 111 -6.37 -16.36 22.16
N GLN A 112 -7.33 -16.48 23.07
CA GLN A 112 -7.41 -15.63 24.27
C GLN A 112 -6.22 -15.85 25.21
N ASN A 113 -5.74 -17.09 25.33
CA ASN A 113 -4.59 -17.42 26.19
C ASN A 113 -3.34 -16.63 25.79
N TRP A 114 -3.10 -16.43 24.50
CA TRP A 114 -1.98 -15.61 24.03
C TRP A 114 -2.21 -14.12 24.34
N LEU A 115 -3.43 -13.61 24.13
CA LEU A 115 -3.80 -12.22 24.40
C LEU A 115 -3.66 -11.85 25.89
N ASP A 116 -3.93 -12.78 26.79
CA ASP A 116 -3.84 -12.58 28.24
C ASP A 116 -2.46 -12.94 28.81
N SER A 117 -1.57 -13.51 27.99
CA SER A 117 -0.24 -13.93 28.42
C SER A 117 0.70 -12.75 28.73
N ALA A 118 1.77 -13.05 29.47
CA ALA A 118 2.85 -12.11 29.72
C ALA A 118 3.59 -11.72 28.43
N LEU A 119 4.38 -10.65 28.48
CA LEU A 119 5.03 -10.06 27.31
C LEU A 119 5.92 -11.06 26.58
N GLU A 120 6.64 -11.90 27.31
CA GLU A 120 7.57 -12.91 26.80
C GLU A 120 6.87 -13.87 25.83
N ASN A 121 5.64 -14.28 26.17
CA ASN A 121 4.83 -15.16 25.33
C ASN A 121 4.20 -14.44 24.13
N LYS A 122 4.11 -13.10 24.18
CA LYS A 122 3.62 -12.26 23.09
C LYS A 122 4.70 -11.91 22.07
N GLN A 123 5.98 -11.93 22.45
CA GLN A 123 7.07 -11.40 21.63
C GLN A 123 7.15 -12.00 20.23
N LEU A 124 7.02 -13.32 20.09
CA LEU A 124 7.19 -13.98 18.78
C LEU A 124 6.17 -13.48 17.75
N CYS A 125 4.88 -13.53 18.08
CA CYS A 125 3.83 -13.09 17.15
C CYS A 125 3.64 -11.58 17.13
N GLY A 126 3.93 -10.91 18.26
CA GLY A 126 3.86 -9.45 18.38
C GLY A 126 4.78 -8.73 17.40
N GLN A 127 5.88 -9.36 16.98
CA GLN A 127 6.77 -8.83 15.95
C GLN A 127 6.04 -8.52 14.64
N LEU A 128 5.04 -9.30 14.24
CA LEU A 128 4.28 -9.08 13.00
C LEU A 128 3.59 -7.70 12.95
N PHE A 129 3.41 -7.05 14.10
CA PHE A 129 2.78 -5.73 14.23
C PHE A 129 3.77 -4.56 14.19
N ILE A 130 5.08 -4.83 14.14
CA ILE A 130 6.12 -3.80 13.97
C ILE A 130 5.98 -3.19 12.58
N PRO A 131 5.98 -1.85 12.42
CA PRO A 131 5.88 -1.24 11.10
C PRO A 131 7.08 -1.58 10.21
N LEU A 132 6.82 -1.68 8.89
CA LEU A 132 7.85 -1.72 7.85
C LEU A 132 8.76 -2.95 7.83
N LEU A 133 8.29 -4.09 8.34
CA LEU A 133 9.02 -5.35 8.24
C LEU A 133 9.23 -5.75 6.78
N SER A 134 10.47 -6.10 6.44
CA SER A 134 10.84 -6.68 5.15
C SER A 134 10.24 -8.07 4.95
N SER A 135 10.23 -8.53 3.70
CA SER A 135 9.78 -9.88 3.34
C SER A 135 10.58 -10.97 4.08
N ASP A 136 11.89 -10.77 4.27
CA ASP A 136 12.77 -11.70 4.99
C ASP A 136 12.47 -11.73 6.49
N GLU A 137 12.22 -10.57 7.11
CA GLU A 137 11.85 -10.50 8.53
C GLU A 137 10.51 -11.22 8.78
N ILE A 138 9.51 -10.99 7.94
CA ILE A 138 8.20 -11.66 8.05
C ILE A 138 8.35 -13.17 7.81
N SER A 139 9.12 -13.55 6.79
CA SER A 139 9.41 -14.95 6.49
C SER A 139 10.12 -15.64 7.65
N THR A 140 11.03 -14.96 8.33
CA THR A 140 11.73 -15.48 9.51
C THR A 140 10.76 -15.73 10.65
N VAL A 141 9.91 -14.75 10.99
CA VAL A 141 8.90 -14.89 12.06
C VAL A 141 7.92 -16.02 11.73
N LEU A 142 7.40 -16.07 10.50
CA LEU A 142 6.41 -17.07 10.10
C LEU A 142 7.00 -18.47 9.81
N SER A 143 8.32 -18.62 9.85
CA SER A 143 8.97 -19.93 9.70
C SER A 143 9.23 -20.64 11.03
N THR A 144 8.83 -20.05 12.17
CA THR A 144 8.85 -20.79 13.43
C THR A 144 7.80 -21.90 13.44
N PRO A 145 8.08 -23.08 14.02
CA PRO A 145 7.17 -24.23 13.99
C PRO A 145 5.74 -23.91 14.44
N GLU A 146 5.57 -23.03 15.42
CA GLU A 146 4.29 -22.63 16.00
C GLU A 146 3.41 -21.82 15.03
N LEU A 147 4.02 -21.20 14.01
CA LEU A 147 3.38 -20.27 13.10
C LEU A 147 3.29 -20.77 11.65
N LEU A 148 3.75 -21.98 11.37
CA LEU A 148 3.68 -22.54 10.02
C LEU A 148 2.24 -22.65 9.48
N ASP A 149 1.28 -23.01 10.34
CA ASP A 149 -0.12 -23.07 9.94
C ASP A 149 -0.68 -21.65 9.70
N LEU A 150 -0.38 -20.70 10.60
CA LEU A 150 -0.76 -19.29 10.40
C LEU A 150 -0.18 -18.73 9.10
N LYS A 151 1.08 -19.03 8.76
CA LYS A 151 1.72 -18.64 7.51
C LYS A 151 0.88 -19.08 6.31
N GLN A 152 0.46 -20.34 6.28
CA GLN A 152 -0.35 -20.87 5.18
C GLN A 152 -1.75 -20.22 5.14
N GLN A 153 -2.37 -20.00 6.30
CA GLN A 153 -3.66 -19.31 6.37
C GLN A 153 -3.58 -17.86 5.86
N LEU A 154 -2.50 -17.13 6.17
CA LEU A 154 -2.27 -15.77 5.69
C LEU A 154 -2.12 -15.73 4.16
N ILE A 155 -1.31 -16.61 3.58
CA ILE A 155 -1.14 -16.75 2.12
C ILE A 155 -2.49 -16.99 1.45
N ASN A 156 -3.30 -17.90 2.00
CA ASN A 156 -4.59 -18.27 1.42
C ASN A 156 -5.68 -17.21 1.62
N THR A 157 -5.52 -16.33 2.61
CA THR A 157 -6.56 -15.35 2.98
C THR A 157 -6.36 -14.00 2.32
N SER A 158 -5.11 -13.56 2.11
CA SER A 158 -4.85 -12.24 1.56
C SER A 158 -5.21 -12.20 0.08
N THR A 159 -6.05 -11.22 -0.30
CA THR A 159 -6.50 -11.04 -1.69
C THR A 159 -6.02 -9.74 -2.34
N PHE A 160 -5.20 -8.95 -1.63
CA PHE A 160 -4.88 -7.59 -2.05
C PHE A 160 -4.23 -7.51 -3.43
N TRP A 161 -3.21 -8.32 -3.72
CA TRP A 161 -2.52 -8.25 -5.00
C TRP A 161 -3.30 -8.85 -6.16
N GLN A 162 -4.30 -9.70 -5.89
CA GLN A 162 -5.26 -10.16 -6.90
C GLN A 162 -6.23 -9.04 -7.30
N ASP A 163 -6.49 -8.09 -6.39
CA ASP A 163 -7.33 -6.92 -6.61
C ASP A 163 -6.54 -5.70 -7.12
N VAL A 164 -5.26 -5.87 -7.47
CA VAL A 164 -4.39 -4.82 -8.03
C VAL A 164 -3.99 -5.18 -9.46
N SER A 165 -4.12 -4.23 -10.37
CA SER A 165 -3.81 -4.41 -11.80
C SER A 165 -2.88 -3.32 -12.33
N HIS A 166 -2.01 -3.68 -13.27
CA HIS A 166 -1.22 -2.70 -14.00
C HIS A 166 -2.10 -1.82 -14.88
N VAL A 167 -1.81 -0.52 -14.88
CA VAL A 167 -2.50 0.46 -15.73
C VAL A 167 -1.72 0.63 -17.03
N THR A 168 -2.20 -0.05 -18.07
CA THR A 168 -1.72 0.07 -19.46
C THR A 168 -2.55 1.08 -20.25
N ASN A 169 -2.19 1.31 -21.52
CA ASN A 169 -2.87 2.30 -22.36
C ASN A 169 -4.35 1.98 -22.65
N ASP A 170 -4.70 0.70 -22.67
CA ASP A 170 -6.05 0.15 -22.88
C ASP A 170 -6.80 -0.11 -21.57
N TYR A 171 -6.15 0.13 -20.43
CA TYR A 171 -6.74 -0.11 -19.13
C TYR A 171 -7.86 0.90 -18.83
N GLN A 172 -9.05 0.39 -18.53
CA GLN A 172 -10.19 1.18 -18.11
C GLN A 172 -10.07 1.51 -16.62
N LEU A 173 -9.78 2.77 -16.31
CA LEU A 173 -9.69 3.26 -14.93
C LEU A 173 -10.99 3.04 -14.16
N THR A 174 -10.87 2.52 -12.94
CA THR A 174 -11.96 2.49 -11.95
C THR A 174 -11.80 3.65 -10.98
N ASP A 175 -12.61 3.73 -9.92
CA ASP A 175 -12.46 4.71 -8.84
C ASP A 175 -11.34 4.36 -7.84
N GLY A 176 -10.54 3.33 -8.11
CA GLY A 176 -9.54 2.84 -7.18
C GLY A 176 -8.33 3.76 -6.98
N GLU A 177 -7.73 3.69 -5.79
CA GLU A 177 -6.42 4.30 -5.51
C GLU A 177 -5.39 3.78 -6.54
N LEU A 178 -4.66 4.72 -7.12
CA LEU A 178 -3.49 4.43 -7.94
C LEU A 178 -2.25 4.56 -7.07
N PHE A 179 -1.26 3.73 -7.33
CA PHE A 179 0.08 3.94 -6.81
C PHE A 179 1.11 3.52 -7.84
N PHE A 180 2.23 4.23 -7.85
CA PHE A 180 3.23 4.01 -8.88
C PHE A 180 4.66 4.19 -8.39
N TYR A 181 5.55 3.60 -9.17
CA TYR A 181 6.98 3.85 -9.16
C TYR A 181 7.38 4.43 -10.52
N ALA A 182 8.10 5.55 -10.52
CA ALA A 182 8.56 6.21 -11.75
C ALA A 182 10.09 6.26 -11.73
N ASP A 183 10.74 5.37 -12.48
CA ASP A 183 12.20 5.25 -12.55
C ASP A 183 12.85 6.55 -13.04
N ASP A 184 12.29 7.11 -14.11
CA ASP A 184 12.77 8.36 -14.73
C ASP A 184 12.23 9.62 -14.02
N GLY A 185 11.38 9.44 -13.01
CA GLY A 185 10.74 10.52 -12.27
C GLY A 185 9.44 11.05 -12.91
N TYR A 186 8.87 12.06 -12.27
CA TYR A 186 7.58 12.65 -12.64
C TYR A 186 7.51 14.14 -12.28
N TYR A 187 6.68 14.87 -13.00
CA TYR A 187 6.32 16.27 -12.73
C TYR A 187 4.92 16.36 -12.13
N LEU A 188 4.68 17.45 -11.42
CA LEU A 188 3.37 17.84 -10.91
C LEU A 188 2.95 19.14 -11.59
N ASP A 189 1.92 19.07 -12.43
CA ASP A 189 1.37 20.23 -13.11
C ASP A 189 0.12 20.67 -12.31
N ILE A 190 0.07 21.93 -11.85
CA ILE A 190 -1.08 22.44 -11.06
C ILE A 190 -2.36 22.42 -11.91
N GLU A 191 -3.44 22.00 -11.28
CA GLU A 191 -4.77 21.91 -11.87
C GLU A 191 -5.76 22.79 -11.10
N ASP A 192 -6.76 23.30 -11.83
CA ASP A 192 -7.96 23.84 -11.21
C ASP A 192 -8.72 22.73 -10.47
N LYS A 193 -9.18 23.06 -9.26
CA LYS A 193 -9.94 22.18 -8.37
C LYS A 193 -11.36 21.95 -8.86
#